data_AF-A0A2K1IWM9-F1
#
_entry.id   AF-A0A2K1IWM9-F1
#
_cell.length_a   1.000
_cell.length_b   1.000
_cell.length_c   1.000
_cell.angle_alpha   90.00
_cell.angle_beta   90.00
_cell.angle_gamma   90.00
#
_symmetry.space_group_name_H-M   'P 1'
#
loop_
_entity.id
_entity.type
_entity.pdbx_description
1 polymer ?
#
loop_
_entity_poly.entity_id
_entity_poly.type
_entity_poly.pdbx_seq_one_letter_code
_entity_poly.pdbx_strand_id
1 'polypeptide(L)' 'KRQVQEHGKGHWKKILNNNANAFCRHTEVDLKDKWRNLEKYNRV' A
#
# COMPACT_ATOMS: atom_id res chain seq x y z
N LYS A 1 -0.55 -2.59 -7.47
CA LYS A 1 0.19 -3.86 -7.24
C LYS A 1 1.71 -3.69 -7.38
N ARG A 2 2.18 -2.96 -8.41
CA ARG A 2 3.62 -2.75 -8.72
C ARG A 2 4.50 -2.34 -7.53
N GLN A 3 4.12 -1.31 -6.78
CA GLN A 3 4.94 -0.77 -5.69
C GLN A 3 5.14 -1.73 -4.50
N VAL A 4 4.16 -2.57 -4.17
CA VAL A 4 4.29 -3.57 -3.10
C VAL A 4 5.10 -4.78 -3.57
N GLN A 5 5.10 -5.07 -4.88
CA GLN A 5 5.97 -6.08 -5.48
C GLN A 5 7.43 -5.60 -5.56
N GLU A 6 7.65 -4.31 -5.84
CA GLU A 6 8.98 -3.69 -5.97
C GLU A 6 9.64 -3.38 -4.61
N HIS A 7 8.86 -2.99 -3.59
CA HIS A 7 9.40 -2.61 -2.28
C HIS A 7 9.17 -3.65 -1.17
N GLY A 8 8.39 -4.69 -1.43
CA GLY A 8 8.05 -5.71 -0.46
C GLY A 8 6.90 -5.32 0.48
N LYS A 9 6.17 -6.32 0.98
CA LYS A 9 5.09 -6.16 1.97
C LYS A 9 5.72 -5.73 3.31
N GLY A 10 5.49 -4.48 3.72
CA GLY A 10 6.05 -3.93 4.98
C GLY A 10 6.68 -2.55 4.82
N HIS A 11 7.05 -2.16 3.60
CA HIS A 11 7.67 -0.87 3.32
C HIS A 11 6.62 0.22 3.01
N TRP A 12 5.54 0.26 3.80
CA TRP A 12 4.38 1.14 3.59
C TRP A 12 4.78 2.61 3.62
N LYS A 13 5.64 3.00 4.56
CA LYS A 13 6.23 4.34 4.64
C LYS A 13 6.92 4.76 3.34
N LYS A 14 7.73 3.87 2.77
CA LYS A 14 8.50 4.14 1.55
C LYS A 14 7.59 4.29 0.35
N ILE A 15 6.58 3.44 0.24
CA ILE A 15 5.58 3.49 -0.84
C ILE A 15 4.72 4.76 -0.72
N LEU A 16 4.31 5.11 0.50
CA LEU A 16 3.55 6.32 0.79
C LEU A 16 4.38 7.56 0.45
N ASN A 17 5.65 7.60 0.85
CA ASN A 17 6.54 8.73 0.58
C ASN A 17 6.86 8.87 -0.92
N ASN A 18 7.11 7.76 -1.62
CA ASN A 18 7.34 7.76 -3.07
C ASN A 18 6.12 8.25 -3.87
N ASN A 19 4.92 8.16 -3.29
CA ASN A 19 3.67 8.56 -3.93
C ASN A 19 2.94 9.63 -3.07
N ALA A 20 3.69 10.44 -2.31
CA ALA A 20 3.12 11.36 -1.32
C ALA A 20 2.11 12.34 -1.94
N ASN A 21 2.31 12.73 -3.20
CA ASN A 21 1.38 13.58 -3.93
C ASN A 21 0.03 12.90 -4.17
N ALA A 22 0.02 11.60 -4.50
CA ALA A 22 -1.19 10.82 -4.73
C ALA A 22 -1.86 10.37 -3.42
N PHE A 23 -1.09 10.24 -2.34
CA PHE A 23 -1.55 9.72 -1.05
C PHE A 23 -1.49 10.76 0.09
N CYS A 24 -1.54 12.06 -0.24
CA CYS A 24 -1.45 13.14 0.75
C CYS A 24 -2.50 13.07 1.88
N ARG A 25 -3.63 12.38 1.64
CA ARG A 25 -4.70 12.15 2.62
C ARG A 25 -4.73 10.74 3.22
N HIS A 26 -3.81 9.87 2.82
CA HIS A 26 -3.76 8.49 3.28
C HIS A 26 -2.57 8.28 4.19
N THR A 27 -2.76 7.48 5.23
CA THR A 27 -1.71 7.12 6.16
C THR A 27 -1.09 5.76 5.77
N GLU A 28 0.05 5.43 6.38
CA GLU A 28 0.67 4.11 6.25
C GLU A 28 -0.31 2.98 6.61
N VAL A 29 -1.20 3.25 7.57
CA VAL A 29 -2.25 2.33 8.04
C VAL A 29 -3.31 2.11 6.96
N ASP A 30 -3.78 3.16 6.30
CA ASP A 30 -4.74 3.06 5.19
C ASP A 30 -4.19 2.19 4.05
N LEU A 31 -2.91 2.39 3.71
CA LEU A 31 -2.26 1.63 2.64
C LEU A 31 -2.12 0.15 3.01
N LYS A 32 -1.74 -0.14 4.26
CA LYS A 32 -1.67 -1.51 4.78
C LYS A 32 -3.05 -2.18 4.77
N ASP A 33 -4.08 -1.48 5.22
CA ASP A 33 -5.44 -2.04 5.30
C ASP A 33 -6.04 -2.25 3.90
N LYS A 34 -5.86 -1.28 2.99
CA LYS A 34 -6.24 -1.43 1.58
C LYS A 34 -5.57 -2.64 0.94
N TRP A 35 -4.29 -2.87 1.21
CA TRP A 35 -3.58 -4.02 0.69
C TRP A 35 -4.10 -5.35 1.26
N ARG A 36 -4.34 -5.42 2.58
CA ARG A 36 -4.95 -6.61 3.21
C ARG A 36 -6.32 -6.93 2.63
N ASN A 37 -7.15 -5.92 2.39
CA ASN A 37 -8.45 -6.08 1.75
C ASN A 37 -8.28 -6.61 0.32
N LEU A 38 -7.36 -6.04 -0.48
CA LEU A 38 -7.06 -6.56 -1.82
C LEU A 38 -6.62 -8.03 -1.82
N GLU A 39 -5.80 -8.45 -0.85
CA GLU A 39 -5.43 -9.87 -0.70
C GLU A 39 -6.62 -10.76 -0.31
N LYS A 40 -7.56 -10.24 0.48
CA LYS A 40 -8.78 -10.95 0.86
C LYS A 40 -9.74 -11.11 -0.33
N TYR A 41 -9.90 -10.08 -1.15
CA TYR A 41 -10.77 -10.12 -2.35
C TYR A 41 -10.18 -10.97 -3.48
N ASN A 42 -8.86 -11.10 -3.56
CA ASN A 42 -8.19 -11.86 -4.62
C ASN A 42 -8.03 -13.36 -4.28
N ARG A 43 -8.68 -13.84 -3.21
CA ARG A 43 -8.78 -15.25 -2.79
C ARG A 43 -10.16 -15.87 -3.09
N VAL A 44 -10.98 -15.19 -3.88
CA VAL A 44 -12.25 -15.69 -4.42
C VAL A 44 -12.08 -15.96 -5.89
#